data_AF-W6KNE1-F1
#
_entry.id   AF-W6KNE1-F1
#
_cell.length_a   1.000
_cell.length_b   1.000
_cell.length_c   1.000
_cell.angle_alpha   90.00
_cell.angle_beta   90.00
_cell.angle_gamma   90.00
#
_symmetry.space_group_name_H-M   'P 1'
#
loop_
_entity.id
_entity.type
_entity.pdbx_description
1 polymer ?
#
loop_
_entity_poly.entity_id
_entity_poly.type
_entity_poly.pdbx_seq_one_letter_code
_entity_poly.pdbx_strand_id
1 'polypeptide(L)'
;MQSLEGFAEKANSFYGKNKKACLAVGAVVGSYATVKTVCTFYRAFRRMRARACFRNLEPGIVHLFIYQRWSRGPNFFPQCVKVETFLRLAKIPYIVHLMDDSSLSPDGRLPFIVCDGMPLVGCDFIIQYLTTRFDISMDAHLTPQERSAGKMLQRMVETRIGNGLNRMIFVENPLCVKRVLDQSNARPLSAILLARDIRQTVLKDLSLSGYIKLDHRKHEEEFLDAVQSLEVCLRQTPFLFGVRPTSFDCSTYAWLQVARELGPHGLALSFIANSDIIVQYIDRMTYEAFRGIDTLQTSSKTQRFGDAM
;
A
#
# COMPACT_ATOMS: atom_id res chain seq x y z
N MET A 1 26.05 -41.70 -38.89
CA MET A 1 24.90 -41.38 -39.78
C MET A 1 23.74 -42.35 -39.62
N GLN A 2 23.96 -43.68 -39.63
CA GLN A 2 22.88 -44.69 -39.51
C GLN A 2 22.00 -44.59 -38.24
N SER A 3 22.49 -44.08 -37.10
CA SER A 3 21.68 -43.98 -35.87
C SER A 3 20.67 -42.82 -35.86
N LEU A 4 20.92 -41.76 -36.66
CA LEU A 4 20.03 -40.60 -36.76
C LEU A 4 18.85 -40.87 -37.70
N GLU A 5 19.07 -41.64 -38.77
CA GLU A 5 18.01 -42.04 -39.71
C GLU A 5 16.99 -42.97 -39.04
N GLY A 6 17.45 -43.96 -38.26
CA GLY A 6 16.54 -44.85 -37.52
C GLY A 6 15.76 -44.13 -36.40
N PHE A 7 16.28 -43.03 -35.86
CA PHE A 7 15.55 -42.18 -34.92
C PHE A 7 14.48 -41.36 -35.63
N ALA A 8 14.80 -40.79 -36.80
CA ALA A 8 13.87 -40.00 -37.60
C ALA A 8 12.66 -40.83 -38.09
N GLU A 9 12.88 -42.08 -38.54
CA GLU A 9 11.78 -43.00 -38.90
C GLU A 9 10.87 -43.32 -37.72
N LYS A 10 11.46 -43.60 -36.54
CA LYS A 10 10.69 -43.84 -35.30
C LYS A 10 9.88 -42.61 -34.89
N ALA A 11 10.45 -41.41 -34.99
CA ALA A 11 9.77 -40.17 -34.69
C ALA A 11 8.61 -39.89 -35.66
N ASN A 12 8.81 -40.12 -36.97
CA ASN A 12 7.77 -39.96 -37.98
C ASN A 12 6.63 -40.98 -37.81
N SER A 13 6.95 -42.24 -37.47
CA SER A 13 5.96 -43.27 -37.15
C SER A 13 5.15 -42.93 -35.90
N PHE A 14 5.82 -42.45 -34.85
CA PHE A 14 5.17 -42.00 -33.61
C PHE A 14 4.26 -40.79 -33.85
N TYR A 15 4.74 -39.78 -34.59
CA TYR A 15 3.96 -38.60 -34.96
C TYR A 15 2.77 -38.96 -35.85
N GLY A 16 2.95 -39.87 -36.82
CA GLY A 16 1.86 -40.37 -37.67
C GLY A 16 0.74 -41.02 -36.86
N LYS A 17 1.09 -41.90 -35.91
CA LYS A 17 0.13 -42.57 -35.01
C LYS A 17 -0.55 -41.61 -34.03
N ASN A 18 0.15 -40.56 -33.59
CA ASN A 18 -0.31 -39.64 -32.54
C ASN A 18 -0.54 -38.20 -33.03
N LYS A 19 -0.77 -37.99 -34.34
CA LYS A 19 -0.76 -36.66 -34.98
C LYS A 19 -1.61 -35.62 -34.26
N LYS A 20 -2.84 -35.99 -33.86
CA LYS A 20 -3.75 -35.10 -33.12
C LYS A 20 -3.18 -34.67 -31.77
N ALA A 21 -2.56 -35.61 -31.02
CA ALA A 21 -1.95 -35.33 -29.72
C ALA A 21 -0.70 -34.45 -29.86
N CYS A 22 0.18 -34.74 -30.84
CA CYS A 22 1.37 -33.92 -31.09
C CYS A 22 1.01 -32.48 -31.51
N LEU A 23 -0.01 -32.30 -32.36
CA LEU A 23 -0.51 -30.97 -32.73
C LEU A 23 -1.11 -30.22 -31.53
N ALA A 24 -1.90 -30.90 -30.69
CA ALA A 24 -2.46 -30.30 -29.49
C ALA A 24 -1.37 -29.85 -28.51
N VAL A 25 -0.36 -30.68 -28.26
CA VAL A 25 0.78 -30.32 -27.41
C VAL A 25 1.56 -29.16 -28.01
N GLY A 26 1.84 -29.18 -29.31
CA GLY A 26 2.52 -28.08 -30.01
C GLY A 26 1.77 -26.74 -29.89
N ALA A 27 0.45 -26.76 -30.03
CA ALA A 27 -0.40 -25.57 -29.86
C ALA A 27 -0.36 -25.03 -28.43
N VAL A 28 -0.44 -25.90 -27.41
CA VAL A 28 -0.36 -25.50 -25.99
C VAL A 28 1.00 -24.90 -25.66
N VAL A 29 2.09 -25.56 -26.07
CA VAL A 29 3.47 -25.08 -25.83
C VAL A 29 3.71 -23.76 -26.56
N GLY A 30 3.31 -23.65 -27.83
CA GLY A 30 3.43 -22.42 -28.61
C GLY A 30 2.63 -21.26 -28.01
N SER A 31 1.40 -21.52 -27.55
CA SER A 31 0.56 -20.52 -26.89
C SER A 31 1.19 -20.05 -25.58
N TYR A 32 1.65 -20.97 -24.74
CA TYR A 32 2.32 -20.65 -23.48
C TYR A 32 3.60 -19.83 -23.70
N ALA A 33 4.44 -20.22 -24.67
CA ALA A 33 5.66 -19.51 -25.02
C ALA A 33 5.37 -18.09 -25.53
N THR A 34 4.33 -17.94 -26.35
CA THR A 34 3.88 -16.62 -26.85
C THR A 34 3.43 -15.74 -25.68
N VAL A 35 2.56 -16.24 -24.80
CA VAL A 35 2.09 -15.50 -23.62
C VAL A 35 3.26 -15.09 -22.72
N LYS A 36 4.20 -16.00 -22.43
CA LYS A 36 5.37 -15.69 -21.60
C LYS A 36 6.30 -14.67 -22.24
N THR A 37 6.50 -14.74 -23.56
CA THR A 37 7.31 -13.76 -24.30
C THR A 37 6.66 -12.38 -24.25
N VAL A 38 5.36 -12.29 -24.51
CA VAL A 38 4.59 -11.04 -24.41
C VAL A 38 4.63 -10.48 -22.99
N CYS A 39 4.41 -11.30 -21.96
CA CYS A 39 4.49 -10.86 -20.56
C CYS A 39 5.89 -10.38 -20.19
N THR A 40 6.94 -11.07 -20.65
CA THR A 40 8.34 -10.68 -20.37
C THR A 40 8.68 -9.37 -21.06
N PHE A 41 8.30 -9.22 -22.34
CA PHE A 41 8.47 -7.99 -23.09
C PHE A 41 7.71 -6.82 -22.44
N TYR A 42 6.46 -7.04 -22.05
CA TYR A 42 5.65 -6.04 -21.34
C TYR A 42 6.29 -5.62 -20.00
N ARG A 43 6.84 -6.58 -19.23
CA ARG A 43 7.57 -6.29 -17.99
C ARG A 43 8.86 -5.53 -18.24
N ALA A 44 9.62 -5.89 -19.28
CA ALA A 44 10.83 -5.17 -19.68
C ALA A 44 10.50 -3.74 -20.12
N PHE A 45 9.46 -3.56 -20.94
CA PHE A 45 8.96 -2.26 -21.37
C PHE A 45 8.51 -1.40 -20.18
N ARG A 46 7.73 -1.95 -19.25
CA ARG A 46 7.35 -1.25 -18.01
C ARG A 46 8.57 -0.81 -17.20
N ARG A 47 9.57 -1.68 -17.04
CA ARG A 47 10.82 -1.35 -16.34
C ARG A 47 11.60 -0.25 -17.05
N MET A 48 11.68 -0.28 -18.37
CA MET A 48 12.34 0.78 -19.16
C MET A 48 11.60 2.12 -19.02
N ARG A 49 10.27 2.11 -19.10
CA ARG A 49 9.44 3.32 -18.88
C ARG A 49 9.62 3.88 -17.48
N ALA A 50 9.58 3.03 -16.45
CA ALA A 50 9.81 3.44 -15.07
C ALA A 50 11.21 4.05 -14.89
N ARG A 51 12.26 3.39 -15.39
CA ARG A 51 13.63 3.94 -15.38
C ARG A 51 13.74 5.28 -16.10
N ALA A 52 13.08 5.43 -17.25
CA ALA A 52 13.05 6.70 -17.96
C ALA A 52 12.40 7.81 -17.13
N CYS A 53 11.27 7.51 -16.47
CA CYS A 53 10.62 8.45 -15.55
C CYS A 53 11.53 8.82 -14.38
N PHE A 54 12.18 7.82 -13.75
CA PHE A 54 13.02 8.04 -12.56
C PHE A 54 14.30 8.81 -12.86
N ARG A 55 14.84 8.74 -14.09
CA ARG A 55 16.01 9.53 -14.50
C ARG A 55 15.75 11.02 -14.60
N ASN A 56 14.49 11.42 -14.79
CA ASN A 56 14.10 12.83 -14.92
C ASN A 56 13.69 13.46 -13.58
N LEU A 57 13.82 12.71 -12.49
CA LEU A 57 13.52 13.18 -11.15
C LEU A 57 14.64 14.10 -10.63
N GLU A 58 14.28 14.99 -9.70
CA GLU A 58 15.22 15.92 -9.08
C GLU A 58 16.21 15.15 -8.20
N PRO A 59 17.52 15.34 -8.37
CA PRO A 59 18.51 14.68 -7.53
C PRO A 59 18.51 15.28 -6.11
N GLY A 60 18.89 14.48 -5.11
CA GLY A 60 19.06 14.95 -3.72
C GLY A 60 17.76 15.13 -2.92
N ILE A 61 16.60 14.83 -3.49
CA ILE A 61 15.30 14.89 -2.80
C ILE A 61 14.53 13.58 -2.91
N VAL A 62 13.75 13.24 -1.88
CA VAL A 62 12.90 12.04 -1.90
C VAL A 62 11.68 12.29 -2.77
N HIS A 63 11.43 11.42 -3.75
CA HIS A 63 10.20 11.45 -4.54
C HIS A 63 9.22 10.40 -4.04
N LEU A 64 8.11 10.84 -3.42
CA LEU A 64 7.04 9.98 -2.93
C LEU A 64 5.95 9.82 -4.00
N PHE A 65 5.62 8.58 -4.36
CA PHE A 65 4.52 8.26 -5.26
C PHE A 65 3.37 7.69 -4.45
N ILE A 66 2.20 8.33 -4.53
CA ILE A 66 0.97 7.95 -3.80
C ILE A 66 -0.25 8.08 -4.72
N TYR A 67 -1.38 7.50 -4.30
CA TYR A 67 -2.66 7.74 -4.95
C TYR A 67 -3.10 9.20 -4.82
N GLN A 68 -4.08 9.59 -5.64
CA GLN A 68 -4.74 10.89 -5.55
C GLN A 68 -5.16 11.24 -4.12
N ARG A 69 -5.14 12.55 -3.81
CA ARG A 69 -5.56 13.10 -2.52
C ARG A 69 -7.03 12.80 -2.25
N TRP A 70 -7.39 12.78 -0.96
CA TRP A 70 -8.75 12.55 -0.51
C TRP A 70 -9.30 13.81 0.15
N SER A 71 -10.56 14.16 -0.13
CA SER A 71 -11.21 15.36 0.42
C SER A 71 -11.40 15.37 1.94
N ARG A 72 -11.19 14.23 2.61
CA ARG A 72 -11.35 14.11 4.07
C ARG A 72 -10.04 13.87 4.81
N GLY A 73 -8.89 13.86 4.13
CA GLY A 73 -7.62 13.52 4.78
C GLY A 73 -6.41 13.58 3.87
N PRO A 74 -5.22 13.18 4.35
CA PRO A 74 -4.01 13.23 3.53
C PRO A 74 -4.09 12.29 2.33
N ASN A 75 -4.65 11.10 2.55
CA ASN A 75 -4.92 10.10 1.53
C ASN A 75 -5.97 9.11 2.04
N PHE A 76 -6.72 8.45 1.14
CA PHE A 76 -7.66 7.40 1.53
C PHE A 76 -6.96 6.08 1.87
N PHE A 77 -5.75 5.85 1.36
CA PHE A 77 -5.02 4.60 1.55
C PHE A 77 -4.04 4.72 2.73
N PRO A 78 -4.24 3.97 3.84
CA PRO A 78 -3.42 4.08 5.05
C PRO A 78 -1.92 3.93 4.80
N GLN A 79 -1.52 3.03 3.89
CA GLN A 79 -0.11 2.86 3.57
C GLN A 79 0.51 4.14 3.00
N CYS A 80 -0.22 4.90 2.17
CA CYS A 80 0.24 6.20 1.64
C CYS A 80 0.36 7.23 2.77
N VAL A 81 -0.63 7.28 3.67
CA VAL A 81 -0.62 8.17 4.84
C VAL A 81 0.60 7.86 5.71
N LYS A 82 0.86 6.59 6.04
CA LYS A 82 1.97 6.16 6.90
C LYS A 82 3.33 6.69 6.44
N VAL A 83 3.67 6.50 5.17
CA VAL A 83 4.98 6.94 4.63
C VAL A 83 5.09 8.46 4.62
N GLU A 84 4.01 9.16 4.25
CA GLU A 84 4.01 10.62 4.24
C GLU A 84 4.08 11.22 5.66
N THR A 85 3.36 10.63 6.63
CA THR A 85 3.45 11.00 8.04
C THR A 85 4.88 10.88 8.54
N PHE A 86 5.57 9.78 8.21
CA PHE A 86 6.97 9.59 8.60
C PHE A 86 7.87 10.67 7.99
N LEU A 87 7.77 10.93 6.68
CA LEU A 87 8.57 11.97 6.01
C LEU A 87 8.38 13.35 6.66
N ARG A 88 7.13 13.69 7.00
CA ARG A 88 6.78 14.96 7.66
C ARG A 88 7.35 15.07 9.06
N LEU A 89 7.15 14.06 9.90
CA LEU A 89 7.65 14.05 11.28
C LEU A 89 9.18 13.98 11.35
N ALA A 90 9.80 13.26 10.42
CA ALA A 90 11.25 13.19 10.26
C ALA A 90 11.84 14.46 9.62
N LYS A 91 10.99 15.39 9.15
CA LYS A 91 11.38 16.62 8.43
C LYS A 91 12.29 16.36 7.23
N ILE A 92 12.07 15.23 6.55
CA ILE A 92 12.81 14.88 5.33
C ILE A 92 12.17 15.65 4.17
N PRO A 93 12.91 16.43 3.38
CA PRO A 93 12.36 17.09 2.20
C PRO A 93 11.92 16.08 1.14
N TYR A 94 10.75 16.29 0.56
CA TYR A 94 10.20 15.37 -0.43
C TYR A 94 9.25 16.03 -1.43
N ILE A 95 9.10 15.36 -2.57
CA ILE A 95 8.18 15.72 -3.66
C ILE A 95 7.15 14.61 -3.84
N VAL A 96 5.87 14.96 -3.78
CA VAL A 96 4.74 14.06 -3.97
C VAL A 96 4.33 14.02 -5.44
N HIS A 97 4.24 12.81 -5.97
CA HIS A 97 3.67 12.49 -7.27
C HIS A 97 2.36 11.74 -7.08
N LEU A 98 1.27 12.34 -7.56
CA LEU A 98 -0.08 11.76 -7.51
C LEU A 98 -0.31 10.83 -8.69
N MET A 99 -0.74 9.61 -8.41
CA MET A 99 -0.82 8.52 -9.36
C MET A 99 -2.25 8.02 -9.55
N ASP A 100 -2.61 7.75 -10.81
CA ASP A 100 -3.87 7.10 -11.21
C ASP A 100 -3.73 5.58 -11.41
N ASP A 101 -2.50 5.06 -11.31
CA ASP A 101 -2.19 3.63 -11.36
C ASP A 101 -0.87 3.33 -10.62
N SER A 102 -0.60 2.06 -10.36
CA SER A 102 0.64 1.59 -9.75
C SER A 102 1.66 1.07 -10.77
N SER A 103 1.53 1.44 -12.05
CA SER A 103 2.29 0.84 -13.15
C SER A 103 3.80 1.13 -13.08
N LEU A 104 4.18 2.26 -12.48
CA LEU A 104 5.57 2.65 -12.23
C LEU A 104 6.19 1.94 -11.02
N SER A 105 5.37 1.42 -10.09
CA SER A 105 5.88 0.77 -8.89
C SER A 105 6.57 -0.56 -9.23
N PRO A 106 7.76 -0.84 -8.67
CA PRO A 106 8.46 -2.12 -8.85
C PRO A 106 7.64 -3.35 -8.46
N ASP A 107 6.82 -3.26 -7.41
CA ASP A 107 5.97 -4.34 -6.90
C ASP A 107 4.50 -4.20 -7.32
N GLY A 108 4.17 -3.11 -8.02
CA GLY A 108 2.80 -2.80 -8.43
C GLY A 108 1.90 -2.30 -7.30
N ARG A 109 2.46 -1.84 -6.16
CA ARG A 109 1.72 -1.26 -5.04
C ARG A 109 2.19 0.17 -4.76
N LEU A 110 1.31 0.97 -4.17
CA LEU A 110 1.59 2.31 -3.66
C LEU A 110 1.38 2.32 -2.13
N PRO A 111 2.16 3.10 -1.37
CA PRO A 111 3.19 4.03 -1.85
C PRO A 111 4.50 3.33 -2.26
N PHE A 112 5.30 4.02 -3.06
CA PHE A 112 6.73 3.76 -3.20
C PHE A 112 7.49 5.10 -3.23
N ILE A 113 8.79 5.07 -3.00
CA ILE A 113 9.64 6.26 -3.15
C ILE A 113 10.72 6.05 -4.20
N VAL A 114 11.28 7.14 -4.72
CA VAL A 114 12.57 7.15 -5.39
C VAL A 114 13.49 8.07 -4.59
N CYS A 115 14.61 7.53 -4.11
CA CYS A 115 15.64 8.26 -3.38
C CYS A 115 16.99 7.91 -3.99
N ASP A 116 17.83 8.90 -4.28
CA ASP A 116 19.14 8.71 -4.93
C ASP A 116 19.04 7.87 -6.23
N GLY A 117 17.98 8.08 -7.01
CA GLY A 117 17.70 7.32 -8.25
C GLY A 117 17.25 5.87 -8.05
N MET A 118 17.12 5.40 -6.81
CA MET A 118 16.70 4.03 -6.48
C MET A 118 15.21 3.98 -6.08
N PRO A 119 14.37 3.19 -6.78
CA PRO A 119 12.99 2.98 -6.37
C PRO A 119 12.92 1.99 -5.19
N LEU A 120 12.25 2.39 -4.11
CA LEU A 120 12.10 1.61 -2.88
C LEU A 120 10.61 1.36 -2.62
N VAL A 121 10.26 0.09 -2.35
CA VAL A 121 8.90 -0.38 -2.09
C VAL A 121 8.78 -0.99 -0.70
N GLY A 122 7.56 -1.02 -0.17
CA GLY A 122 7.26 -1.56 1.16
C GLY A 122 7.50 -0.54 2.28
N CYS A 123 6.42 -0.10 2.93
CA CYS A 123 6.46 1.02 3.89
C CYS A 123 7.48 0.85 5.01
N ASP A 124 7.60 -0.36 5.60
CA ASP A 124 8.56 -0.62 6.67
C ASP A 124 10.01 -0.49 6.19
N PHE A 125 10.29 -1.03 5.00
CA PHE A 125 11.61 -0.95 4.40
C PHE A 125 11.95 0.48 3.97
N ILE A 126 10.99 1.21 3.41
CA ILE A 126 11.12 2.64 3.08
C ILE A 126 11.50 3.44 4.33
N ILE A 127 10.74 3.28 5.42
CA ILE A 127 11.01 3.97 6.68
C ILE A 127 12.39 3.60 7.22
N GLN A 128 12.74 2.31 7.26
CA GLN A 128 14.06 1.86 7.72
C GLN A 128 15.21 2.44 6.88
N TYR A 129 15.06 2.44 5.56
CA TYR A 129 16.06 3.00 4.65
C TYR A 129 16.24 4.50 4.89
N LEU A 130 15.14 5.26 4.93
CA LEU A 130 15.17 6.70 5.17
C LEU A 130 15.75 7.03 6.54
N THR A 131 15.39 6.29 7.59
CA THR A 131 15.97 6.45 8.93
C THR A 131 17.48 6.33 8.91
N THR A 132 18.00 5.33 8.19
CA THR A 132 19.45 5.10 8.09
C THR A 132 20.12 6.15 7.20
N ARG A 133 19.50 6.48 6.06
CA ARG A 133 20.04 7.38 5.03
C ARG A 133 20.13 8.84 5.49
N PHE A 134 19.22 9.28 6.34
CA PHE A 134 19.10 10.65 6.85
C PHE A 134 19.40 10.79 8.35
N ASP A 135 19.95 9.74 8.99
CA ASP A 135 20.28 9.71 10.42
C ASP A 135 19.13 10.17 11.34
N ILE A 136 17.93 9.61 11.10
CA ILE A 136 16.72 10.02 11.81
C ILE A 136 16.67 9.42 13.21
N SER A 137 16.64 10.26 14.23
CA SER A 137 16.60 9.85 15.65
C SER A 137 15.19 9.77 16.25
N MET A 138 14.15 9.60 15.42
CA MET A 138 12.73 9.62 15.84
C MET A 138 12.45 8.65 17.00
N ASP A 139 12.97 7.42 16.90
CA ASP A 139 12.76 6.37 17.90
C ASP A 139 13.92 6.25 18.90
N ALA A 140 14.89 7.17 18.90
CA ALA A 140 16.13 7.02 19.68
C ALA A 140 15.89 7.01 21.20
N HIS A 141 14.77 7.56 21.65
CA HIS A 141 14.37 7.62 23.06
C HIS A 141 13.71 6.34 23.58
N LEU A 142 13.40 5.38 22.70
CA LEU A 142 12.72 4.14 23.08
C LEU A 142 13.69 3.14 23.69
N THR A 143 13.28 2.56 24.82
CA THR A 143 13.93 1.37 25.39
C THR A 143 13.79 0.17 24.43
N PRO A 144 14.63 -0.86 24.56
CA PRO A 144 14.50 -2.10 23.77
C PRO A 144 13.11 -2.76 23.90
N GLN A 145 12.50 -2.67 25.09
CA GLN A 145 11.18 -3.19 25.40
C GLN A 145 10.09 -2.39 24.68
N GLU A 146 10.11 -1.06 24.76
CA GLU A 146 9.16 -0.19 24.04
C GLU A 146 9.29 -0.35 22.53
N ARG A 147 10.52 -0.45 22.00
CA ARG A 147 10.75 -0.71 20.57
C ARG A 147 10.15 -2.05 20.14
N SER A 148 10.24 -3.07 20.98
CA SER A 148 9.65 -4.39 20.71
C SER A 148 8.12 -4.33 20.80
N ALA A 149 7.58 -3.66 21.81
CA ALA A 149 6.15 -3.41 21.95
C ALA A 149 5.59 -2.63 20.76
N GLY A 150 6.31 -1.62 20.29
CA GLY A 150 5.93 -0.82 19.12
C GLY A 150 5.82 -1.64 17.85
N LYS A 151 6.75 -2.58 17.62
CA LYS A 151 6.66 -3.53 16.51
C LYS A 151 5.42 -4.43 16.62
N MET A 152 5.12 -4.93 17.82
CA MET A 152 3.93 -5.75 18.05
C MET A 152 2.64 -4.96 17.80
N LEU A 153 2.55 -3.75 18.35
CA LEU A 153 1.41 -2.85 18.16
C LEU A 153 1.24 -2.47 16.69
N GLN A 154 2.31 -2.09 16.01
CA GLN A 154 2.27 -1.80 14.59
C GLN A 154 1.70 -2.98 13.79
N ARG A 155 2.19 -4.20 14.04
CA ARG A 155 1.67 -5.40 13.38
C ARG A 155 0.22 -5.68 13.74
N MET A 156 -0.18 -5.50 14.99
CA MET A 156 -1.58 -5.64 15.41
C MET A 156 -2.48 -4.64 14.68
N VAL A 157 -2.10 -3.37 14.57
CA VAL A 157 -2.87 -2.35 13.85
C VAL A 157 -2.96 -2.70 12.37
N GLU A 158 -1.83 -2.94 11.70
CA GLU A 158 -1.80 -3.20 10.26
C GLU A 158 -2.54 -4.47 9.86
N THR A 159 -2.59 -5.46 10.75
CA THR A 159 -3.28 -6.73 10.49
C THR A 159 -4.72 -6.72 10.98
N ARG A 160 -4.99 -6.46 12.27
CA ARG A 160 -6.33 -6.62 12.85
C ARG A 160 -7.24 -5.46 12.46
N ILE A 161 -6.83 -4.22 12.77
CA ILE A 161 -7.56 -3.01 12.35
C ILE A 161 -7.53 -2.90 10.82
N GLY A 162 -6.39 -3.19 10.20
CA GLY A 162 -6.25 -3.12 8.75
C GLY A 162 -7.14 -4.11 7.99
N ASN A 163 -7.19 -5.38 8.41
CA ASN A 163 -8.11 -6.36 7.81
C ASN A 163 -9.57 -5.98 8.06
N GLY A 164 -9.86 -5.48 9.27
CA GLY A 164 -11.19 -5.02 9.64
C GLY A 164 -11.69 -3.94 8.69
N LEU A 165 -10.93 -2.86 8.59
CA LEU A 165 -11.21 -1.74 7.71
C LEU A 165 -11.28 -2.16 6.23
N ASN A 166 -10.34 -3.00 5.78
CA ASN A 166 -10.32 -3.49 4.40
C ASN A 166 -11.54 -4.36 4.06
N ARG A 167 -12.03 -5.19 4.98
CA ARG A 167 -13.26 -5.97 4.73
C ARG A 167 -14.46 -5.04 4.53
N MET A 168 -14.62 -4.02 5.37
CA MET A 168 -15.67 -3.02 5.20
C MET A 168 -15.56 -2.27 3.86
N ILE A 169 -14.36 -1.77 3.52
CA ILE A 169 -14.14 -0.99 2.28
C ILE A 169 -14.30 -1.83 1.02
N PHE A 170 -13.81 -3.08 0.99
CA PHE A 170 -13.66 -3.83 -0.26
C PHE A 170 -14.62 -5.00 -0.43
N VAL A 171 -15.13 -5.56 0.68
CA VAL A 171 -16.09 -6.67 0.67
C VAL A 171 -17.51 -6.13 0.81
N GLU A 172 -17.78 -5.38 1.87
CA GLU A 172 -19.12 -4.91 2.22
C GLU A 172 -19.57 -3.71 1.38
N ASN A 173 -18.63 -2.84 1.00
CA ASN A 173 -18.91 -1.64 0.21
C ASN A 173 -18.03 -1.58 -1.06
N PRO A 174 -18.22 -2.49 -2.04
CA PRO A 174 -17.32 -2.64 -3.19
C PRO A 174 -17.20 -1.38 -4.09
N LEU A 175 -18.12 -0.42 -3.96
CA LEU A 175 -18.09 0.87 -4.67
C LEU A 175 -17.42 1.99 -3.87
N CYS A 176 -16.98 1.76 -2.62
CA CYS A 176 -16.36 2.75 -1.75
C CYS A 176 -15.17 3.44 -2.44
N VAL A 177 -14.19 2.65 -2.88
CA VAL A 177 -12.99 3.18 -3.52
C VAL A 177 -13.30 3.90 -4.83
N LYS A 178 -14.26 3.38 -5.63
CA LYS A 178 -14.70 4.07 -6.83
C LYS A 178 -15.24 5.45 -6.49
N ARG A 179 -16.12 5.58 -5.49
CA ARG A 179 -16.67 6.87 -5.05
C ARG A 179 -15.59 7.83 -4.56
N VAL A 180 -14.60 7.33 -3.82
CA VAL A 180 -13.46 8.14 -3.37
C VAL A 180 -12.63 8.64 -4.56
N LEU A 181 -12.36 7.78 -5.54
CA LEU A 181 -11.61 8.14 -6.73
C LEU A 181 -12.39 9.10 -7.64
N ASP A 182 -13.72 8.94 -7.77
CA ASP A 182 -14.59 9.85 -8.51
C ASP A 182 -14.63 11.26 -7.90
N GLN A 183 -14.40 11.39 -6.59
CA GLN A 183 -14.27 12.67 -5.88
C GLN A 183 -12.86 13.26 -5.94
N SER A 184 -11.91 12.51 -6.50
CA SER A 184 -10.52 12.94 -6.68
C SER A 184 -10.30 13.42 -8.11
N ASN A 185 -9.10 13.93 -8.41
CA ASN A 185 -8.72 14.33 -9.76
C ASN A 185 -8.37 13.13 -10.69
N ALA A 186 -8.70 11.90 -10.30
CA ALA A 186 -8.47 10.71 -11.11
C ALA A 186 -9.34 10.71 -12.38
N ARG A 187 -8.78 10.25 -13.51
CA ARG A 187 -9.56 10.14 -14.75
C ARG A 187 -10.65 9.07 -14.61
N PRO A 188 -11.87 9.25 -15.14
CA PRO A 188 -12.99 8.33 -14.90
C PRO A 188 -12.73 6.87 -15.28
N LEU A 189 -12.09 6.62 -16.43
CA LEU A 189 -11.79 5.25 -16.88
C LEU A 189 -10.67 4.60 -16.05
N SER A 190 -9.65 5.36 -15.66
CA SER A 190 -8.59 4.83 -14.79
C SER A 190 -9.11 4.58 -13.38
N ALA A 191 -10.02 5.39 -12.87
CA ALA A 191 -10.64 5.19 -11.56
C ALA A 191 -11.37 3.84 -11.44
N ILE A 192 -12.10 3.42 -12.48
CA ILE A 192 -12.79 2.11 -12.52
C ILE A 192 -11.79 0.96 -12.49
N LEU A 193 -10.78 1.01 -13.37
CA LEU A 193 -9.76 -0.03 -13.46
C LEU A 193 -8.94 -0.11 -12.17
N LEU A 194 -8.55 1.05 -11.63
CA LEU A 194 -7.80 1.14 -10.39
C LEU A 194 -8.59 0.58 -9.20
N ALA A 195 -9.85 1.00 -9.02
CA ALA A 195 -10.70 0.48 -7.94
C ALA A 195 -10.84 -1.04 -8.02
N ARG A 196 -11.01 -1.59 -9.23
CA ARG A 196 -11.08 -3.03 -9.48
C ARG A 196 -9.77 -3.73 -9.11
N ASP A 197 -8.62 -3.21 -9.56
CA ASP A 197 -7.31 -3.83 -9.35
C ASP A 197 -6.91 -3.81 -7.86
N ILE A 198 -7.16 -2.69 -7.17
CA ILE A 198 -6.96 -2.58 -5.72
C ILE A 198 -7.86 -3.59 -5.01
N ARG A 199 -9.16 -3.61 -5.34
CA ARG A 199 -10.10 -4.56 -4.71
C ARG A 199 -9.67 -6.00 -4.91
N GLN A 200 -9.29 -6.40 -6.11
CA GLN A 200 -8.82 -7.77 -6.38
C GLN A 200 -7.57 -8.13 -5.57
N THR A 201 -6.67 -7.18 -5.38
CA THR A 201 -5.47 -7.38 -4.57
C THR A 201 -5.82 -7.58 -3.10
N VAL A 202 -6.67 -6.71 -2.54
CA VAL A 202 -7.09 -6.80 -1.14
C VAL A 202 -7.91 -8.07 -0.87
N LEU A 203 -8.79 -8.46 -1.79
CA LEU A 203 -9.57 -9.71 -1.64
C LEU A 203 -8.66 -10.95 -1.62
N LYS A 204 -7.57 -10.95 -2.39
CA LYS A 204 -6.57 -12.04 -2.32
C LYS A 204 -5.89 -12.05 -0.96
N ASP A 205 -5.44 -10.90 -0.48
CA ASP A 205 -4.74 -10.77 0.81
C ASP A 205 -5.66 -11.20 1.99
N LEU A 206 -6.94 -10.77 1.99
CA LEU A 206 -7.95 -11.18 2.99
C LEU A 206 -8.37 -12.66 2.87
N SER A 207 -8.32 -13.22 1.66
CA SER A 207 -8.62 -14.65 1.44
C SER A 207 -7.51 -15.53 1.99
N LEU A 208 -6.24 -15.15 1.77
CA LEU A 208 -5.08 -15.86 2.28
C LEU A 208 -5.02 -15.87 3.81
N SER A 209 -5.44 -14.79 4.47
CA SER A 209 -5.53 -14.74 5.93
C SER A 209 -6.76 -15.45 6.50
N GLY A 210 -7.69 -15.90 5.65
CA GLY A 210 -8.97 -16.47 6.06
C GLY A 210 -10.00 -15.43 6.55
N TYR A 211 -9.61 -14.16 6.65
CA TYR A 211 -10.44 -13.09 7.21
C TYR A 211 -11.72 -12.84 6.40
N ILE A 212 -11.68 -13.06 5.08
CA ILE A 212 -12.87 -12.93 4.22
C ILE A 212 -13.97 -13.94 4.56
N LYS A 213 -13.63 -15.09 5.16
CA LYS A 213 -14.57 -16.17 5.50
C LYS A 213 -15.23 -15.98 6.86
N LEU A 214 -14.80 -14.99 7.63
CA LEU A 214 -15.44 -14.68 8.91
C LEU A 214 -16.90 -14.26 8.66
N ASP A 215 -17.78 -14.77 9.52
CA ASP A 215 -19.15 -14.28 9.61
C ASP A 215 -19.16 -12.79 9.97
N HIS A 216 -20.19 -12.05 9.54
CA HIS A 216 -20.30 -10.61 9.76
C HIS A 216 -20.14 -10.23 11.23
N ARG A 217 -20.85 -10.91 12.15
CA ARG A 217 -20.80 -10.60 13.57
C ARG A 217 -19.39 -10.82 14.15
N LYS A 218 -18.76 -11.95 13.81
CA LYS A 218 -17.39 -12.27 14.27
C LYS A 218 -16.38 -11.24 13.78
N HIS A 219 -16.50 -10.82 12.52
CA HIS A 219 -15.66 -9.75 12.00
C HIS A 219 -15.83 -8.45 12.78
N GLU A 220 -17.07 -8.01 13.03
CA GLU A 220 -17.32 -6.78 13.78
C GLU A 220 -16.78 -6.84 15.20
N GLU A 221 -16.94 -7.97 15.89
CA GLU A 221 -16.39 -8.23 17.22
C GLU A 221 -14.86 -8.21 17.22
N GLU A 222 -14.22 -8.93 16.29
CA GLU A 222 -12.75 -8.96 16.18
C GLU A 222 -12.16 -7.60 15.82
N PHE A 223 -12.88 -6.81 15.02
CA PHE A 223 -12.44 -5.46 14.66
C PHE A 223 -12.60 -4.50 15.86
N LEU A 224 -13.75 -4.55 16.55
CA LEU A 224 -13.99 -3.76 17.75
C LEU A 224 -12.95 -4.07 18.85
N ASP A 225 -12.69 -5.35 19.13
CA ASP A 225 -11.72 -5.81 20.12
C ASP A 225 -10.31 -5.24 19.85
N ALA A 226 -9.88 -5.24 18.59
CA ALA A 226 -8.59 -4.67 18.20
C ALA A 226 -8.51 -3.15 18.42
N VAL A 227 -9.60 -2.42 18.15
CA VAL A 227 -9.68 -0.98 18.39
C VAL A 227 -9.69 -0.67 19.89
N GLN A 228 -10.46 -1.42 20.68
CA GLN A 228 -10.50 -1.27 22.14
C GLN A 228 -9.14 -1.56 22.78
N SER A 229 -8.46 -2.62 22.32
CA SER A 229 -7.10 -2.94 22.75
C SER A 229 -6.11 -1.81 22.43
N LEU A 230 -6.22 -1.21 21.25
CA LEU A 230 -5.40 -0.05 20.88
C LEU A 230 -5.68 1.17 21.76
N GLU A 231 -6.95 1.46 22.06
CA GLU A 231 -7.33 2.58 22.93
C GLU A 231 -6.66 2.48 24.32
N VAL A 232 -6.61 1.27 24.89
CA VAL A 232 -5.93 1.03 26.18
C VAL A 232 -4.45 1.43 26.11
N CYS A 233 -3.77 1.13 25.00
CA CYS A 233 -2.39 1.56 24.78
C CYS A 233 -2.27 3.08 24.62
N LEU A 234 -3.22 3.71 23.93
CA LEU A 234 -3.23 5.17 23.71
C LEU A 234 -3.56 6.00 24.95
N ARG A 235 -4.18 5.41 25.98
CA ARG A 235 -4.58 6.12 27.20
C ARG A 235 -3.39 6.57 28.07
N GLN A 236 -2.24 5.90 27.93
CA GLN A 236 -1.12 6.06 28.86
C GLN A 236 -0.34 7.35 28.63
N THR A 237 -0.21 7.77 27.38
CA THR A 237 0.64 8.88 26.96
C THR A 237 0.03 9.62 25.76
N PRO A 238 0.44 10.87 25.47
CA PRO A 238 -0.10 11.62 24.33
C PRO A 238 0.07 10.91 22.97
N PHE A 239 1.19 10.19 22.80
CA PHE A 239 1.49 9.29 21.69
C PHE A 239 1.74 7.88 22.21
N LEU A 240 2.04 6.88 21.36
CA LEU A 240 2.17 5.48 21.80
C LEU A 240 3.22 5.24 22.90
N PHE A 241 4.33 5.98 22.87
CA PHE A 241 5.47 5.77 23.79
C PHE A 241 5.99 7.07 24.40
N GLY A 242 5.09 8.02 24.70
CA GLY A 242 5.44 9.25 25.40
C GLY A 242 4.87 10.52 24.79
N VAL A 243 5.61 11.62 24.99
CA VAL A 243 5.21 12.99 24.63
C VAL A 243 5.57 13.40 23.20
N ARG A 244 6.29 12.55 22.46
CA ARG A 244 6.66 12.77 21.06
C ARG A 244 6.24 11.57 20.21
N PRO A 245 5.83 11.77 18.95
CA PRO A 245 5.46 10.68 18.06
C PRO A 245 6.69 9.86 17.64
N THR A 246 6.46 8.58 17.39
CA THR A 246 7.44 7.59 16.93
C THR A 246 7.11 7.11 15.51
N SER A 247 7.98 6.29 14.91
CA SER A 247 7.66 5.64 13.65
C SER A 247 6.42 4.72 13.76
N PHE A 248 6.15 4.17 14.95
CA PHE A 248 4.97 3.34 15.20
C PHE A 248 3.68 4.15 15.18
N ASP A 249 3.73 5.40 15.66
CA ASP A 249 2.60 6.33 15.59
C ASP A 249 2.23 6.65 14.13
N CYS A 250 3.20 6.69 13.22
CA CYS A 250 2.94 6.88 11.79
C CYS A 250 1.99 5.81 11.23
N SER A 251 2.17 4.56 11.67
CA SER A 251 1.31 3.45 11.26
C SER A 251 -0.06 3.51 11.95
N THR A 252 -0.07 3.74 13.26
CA THR A 252 -1.31 3.81 14.05
C THR A 252 -2.22 4.94 13.57
N TYR A 253 -1.65 6.14 13.42
CA TYR A 253 -2.35 7.28 12.86
C TYR A 253 -2.92 7.00 11.47
N ALA A 254 -2.14 6.39 10.57
CA ALA A 254 -2.58 6.16 9.21
C ALA A 254 -3.86 5.33 9.09
N TRP A 255 -4.01 4.29 9.92
CA TRP A 255 -5.22 3.47 9.93
C TRP A 255 -6.38 4.16 10.66
N LEU A 256 -6.12 4.77 11.81
CA LEU A 256 -7.15 5.45 12.59
C LEU A 256 -7.72 6.69 11.89
N GLN A 257 -6.88 7.45 11.20
CA GLN A 257 -7.30 8.63 10.45
C GLN A 257 -8.30 8.24 9.36
N VAL A 258 -7.98 7.23 8.53
CA VAL A 258 -8.92 6.77 7.49
C VAL A 258 -10.19 6.18 8.11
N ALA A 259 -10.05 5.41 9.18
CA ALA A 259 -11.20 4.84 9.90
C ALA A 259 -12.16 5.91 10.43
N ARG A 260 -11.64 6.99 11.03
CA ARG A 260 -12.44 8.13 11.51
C ARG A 260 -13.21 8.79 10.38
N GLU A 261 -12.53 9.08 9.26
CA GLU A 261 -13.11 9.84 8.15
C GLU A 261 -14.10 9.06 7.28
N LEU A 262 -14.11 7.72 7.39
CA LEU A 262 -15.18 6.87 6.84
C LEU A 262 -16.51 7.07 7.56
N GLY A 263 -16.49 7.54 8.82
CA GLY A 263 -17.67 7.78 9.63
C GLY A 263 -18.15 6.56 10.44
N PRO A 264 -19.13 6.76 11.34
CA PRO A 264 -19.58 5.76 12.32
C PRO A 264 -20.45 4.67 11.67
N HIS A 265 -19.80 3.70 11.03
CA HIS A 265 -20.44 2.54 10.43
C HIS A 265 -19.96 1.25 11.12
N GLY A 266 -20.89 0.40 11.55
CA GLY A 266 -20.58 -0.81 12.31
C GLY A 266 -20.02 -0.51 13.71
N LEU A 267 -19.69 -1.56 14.45
CA LEU A 267 -19.28 -1.43 15.86
C LEU A 267 -17.96 -0.66 16.04
N ALA A 268 -16.92 -1.05 15.30
CA ALA A 268 -15.57 -0.51 15.48
C ALA A 268 -15.45 0.97 15.09
N LEU A 269 -15.99 1.39 13.94
CA LEU A 269 -15.90 2.81 13.54
C LEU A 269 -16.79 3.71 14.41
N SER A 270 -17.93 3.20 14.87
CA SER A 270 -18.75 3.91 15.85
C SER A 270 -18.00 4.08 17.17
N PHE A 271 -17.26 3.08 17.62
CA PHE A 271 -16.40 3.20 18.80
C PHE A 271 -15.28 4.24 18.60
N ILE A 272 -14.59 4.21 17.46
CA ILE A 272 -13.56 5.21 17.10
C ILE A 272 -14.14 6.63 17.14
N ALA A 273 -15.32 6.84 16.56
CA ALA A 273 -15.94 8.16 16.49
C ALA A 273 -16.38 8.71 17.86
N ASN A 274 -16.68 7.83 18.83
CA ASN A 274 -17.15 8.20 20.16
C ASN A 274 -16.05 8.16 21.25
N SER A 275 -14.84 7.70 20.93
CA SER A 275 -13.72 7.65 21.86
C SER A 275 -12.95 8.97 21.84
N ASP A 276 -13.06 9.76 22.91
CA ASP A 276 -12.26 10.99 23.08
C ASP A 276 -10.75 10.71 23.01
N ILE A 277 -10.30 9.56 23.51
CA ILE A 277 -8.88 9.17 23.53
C ILE A 277 -8.37 9.01 22.10
N ILE A 278 -9.10 8.26 21.27
CA ILE A 278 -8.72 8.00 19.87
C ILE A 278 -8.84 9.30 19.06
N VAL A 279 -9.94 10.04 19.20
CA VAL A 279 -10.17 11.28 18.46
C VAL A 279 -9.06 12.29 18.76
N GLN A 280 -8.76 12.54 20.03
CA GLN A 280 -7.69 13.46 20.42
C GLN A 280 -6.31 12.97 19.98
N TYR A 281 -6.06 11.65 19.96
CA TYR A 281 -4.81 11.11 19.41
C TYR A 281 -4.67 11.42 17.91
N ILE A 282 -5.74 11.21 17.13
CA ILE A 282 -5.74 11.52 15.69
C ILE A 282 -5.53 13.03 15.47
N ASP A 283 -6.16 13.88 16.30
CA ASP A 283 -6.01 15.33 16.19
C ASP A 283 -4.58 15.79 16.50
N ARG A 284 -3.96 15.25 17.56
CA ARG A 284 -2.54 15.52 17.88
C ARG A 284 -1.62 15.09 16.73
N MET A 285 -1.79 13.88 16.20
CA MET A 285 -0.98 13.40 15.07
C MET A 285 -1.20 14.21 13.79
N THR A 286 -2.44 14.65 13.53
CA THR A 286 -2.76 15.54 12.41
C THR A 286 -2.07 16.89 12.59
N TYR A 287 -2.09 17.45 13.80
CA TYR A 287 -1.41 18.70 14.12
C TYR A 287 0.11 18.61 14.00
N GLU A 288 0.72 17.49 14.38
CA GLU A 288 2.18 17.31 14.27
C GLU A 288 2.63 17.07 12.83
N ALA A 289 1.94 16.21 12.07
CA ALA A 289 2.38 15.83 10.72
C ALA A 289 1.81 16.72 9.60
N PHE A 290 0.54 17.13 9.69
CA PHE A 290 -0.20 17.74 8.58
C PHE A 290 -0.79 19.10 8.96
N ARG A 291 0.02 20.00 9.53
CA ARG A 291 -0.38 21.40 9.72
C ARG A 291 -0.87 22.01 8.40
N GLY A 292 -2.09 22.55 8.41
CA GLY A 292 -2.72 23.10 7.21
C GLY A 292 -3.17 22.04 6.20
N ILE A 293 -3.66 20.88 6.66
CA ILE A 293 -4.14 19.75 5.84
C ILE A 293 -5.07 20.18 4.69
N ASP A 294 -5.89 21.22 4.89
CA ASP A 294 -6.84 21.74 3.90
C ASP A 294 -6.13 22.21 2.60
N THR A 295 -4.89 22.69 2.72
CA THR A 295 -4.08 23.12 1.57
C THR A 295 -3.63 21.95 0.68
N LEU A 296 -3.59 20.72 1.21
CA LEU A 296 -3.21 19.53 0.46
C LEU A 296 -4.30 19.08 -0.51
N GLN A 297 -5.55 19.39 -0.19
CA GLN A 297 -6.74 18.88 -0.87
C GLN A 297 -7.05 19.63 -2.18
N THR A 298 -6.47 20.82 -2.38
CA THR A 298 -6.78 21.70 -3.52
C THR A 298 -5.80 21.56 -4.70
N SER A 299 -4.66 20.87 -4.52
CA SER A 299 -3.63 20.77 -5.56
C SER A 299 -3.68 19.45 -6.32
N SER A 300 -3.99 19.53 -7.63
CA SER A 300 -3.93 18.42 -8.59
C SER A 300 -2.51 18.16 -9.13
N LYS A 301 -1.52 18.94 -8.70
CA LYS A 301 -0.14 18.91 -9.21
C LYS A 301 0.81 18.28 -8.21
N THR A 302 2.00 17.94 -8.70
CA THR A 302 3.17 17.59 -7.89
C THR A 302 3.35 18.60 -6.74
N GLN A 303 3.51 18.09 -5.51
CA GLN A 303 3.57 18.92 -4.29
C GLN A 303 4.96 18.80 -3.66
N ARG A 304 5.61 19.91 -3.32
CA ARG A 304 6.92 19.93 -2.65
C ARG A 304 6.76 20.26 -1.17
N PHE A 305 7.49 19.55 -0.33
CA PHE A 305 7.54 19.77 1.12
C PHE A 305 8.99 19.85 1.58
N GLY A 306 9.34 20.96 2.23
CA GLY A 306 10.73 21.27 2.60
C GLY A 306 11.59 21.71 1.41
N ASP A 307 12.73 22.33 1.73
CA ASP A 307 13.76 22.69 0.76
C ASP A 307 14.79 21.56 0.64
N ALA A 308 15.45 21.44 -0.52
CA ALA A 308 16.49 20.41 -0.70
C ALA A 308 17.63 20.64 0.31
N MET A 309 18.18 19.55 0.85
CA MET A 309 19.34 19.57 1.76
C MET A 309 20.64 19.90 1.02
#